data_AF-A0A101IHU7-F1
#
_entry.id   AF-A0A101IHU7-F1
#
_cell.length_a   1.000
_cell.length_b   1.000
_cell.length_c   1.000
_cell.angle_alpha   90.00
_cell.angle_beta   90.00
_cell.angle_gamma   90.00
#
_symmetry.space_group_name_H-M   'P 1'
#
loop_
_entity.id
_entity.type
_entity.pdbx_description
1 polymer ?
#
loop_
_entity_poly.entity_id
_entity_poly.type
_entity_poly.pdbx_seq_one_letter_code
_entity_poly.pdbx_strand_id
1 'polypeptide(L)' 'MGLRTSVAPHPSTMVSLVENMLDLNKRLSESKTGHEKTFLPRQIETTDRQTDALDRELRGLSEEEIAVVKDAAR' A
#
# COMPACT_ATOMS: atom_id res chain seq x y z
N MET A 1 -13.38 -18.36 24.27
CA MET A 1 -13.91 -17.20 23.51
C MET A 1 -13.11 -15.99 23.95
N GLY A 2 -12.26 -15.31 23.19
CA GLY A 2 -11.87 -15.36 21.79
C GLY A 2 -10.93 -14.16 21.63
N LEU A 3 -9.62 -14.39 21.69
CA LEU A 3 -8.64 -13.35 21.36
C LEU A 3 -8.07 -13.71 19.98
N ARG A 4 -8.82 -13.30 18.96
CA ARG A 4 -8.32 -13.23 17.59
C ARG A 4 -8.10 -11.76 17.26
N THR A 5 -7.16 -11.11 17.94
CA THR A 5 -6.52 -9.93 17.37
C THR A 5 -5.43 -10.45 16.43
N SER A 6 -5.86 -10.88 15.25
CA SER A 6 -4.97 -11.02 14.11
C SER A 6 -4.51 -9.61 13.77
N VAL A 7 -3.37 -9.18 14.30
CA VAL A 7 -2.67 -8.02 13.75
C VAL A 7 -2.32 -8.42 12.32
N ALA A 8 -3.07 -7.88 11.36
CA ALA A 8 -2.78 -8.14 9.96
C ALA A 8 -1.42 -7.48 9.64
N PRO A 9 -0.61 -8.07 8.77
CA PRO A 9 0.77 -7.64 8.57
C PRO A 9 0.80 -6.44 7.62
N HIS A 10 0.31 -5.28 8.09
CA HIS A 10 0.22 -4.02 7.33
C HIS A 10 1.48 -3.67 6.49
N PRO A 11 2.73 -3.79 7.00
CA PRO A 11 3.91 -3.54 6.19
C PRO A 11 4.12 -4.57 5.07
N SER A 12 3.76 -5.84 5.27
CA SER A 12 3.88 -6.86 4.22
C SER A 12 2.88 -6.63 3.09
N THR A 13 1.70 -6.08 3.40
CA THR A 13 0.70 -5.70 2.38
C THR A 13 1.19 -4.54 1.51
N MET A 14 1.83 -3.53 2.10
CA MET A 14 2.42 -2.43 1.32
C MET A 14 3.57 -2.90 0.43
N VAL A 15 4.47 -3.75 0.95
CA VAL A 15 5.56 -4.34 0.15
C VAL A 15 5.01 -5.11 -1.06
N SER A 16 4.00 -5.95 -0.87
CA SER A 16 3.39 -6.70 -1.97
C SER A 16 2.71 -5.81 -3.03
N LEU A 17 2.14 -4.67 -2.64
CA LEU A 17 1.55 -3.72 -3.59
C LEU A 17 2.62 -2.99 -4.40
N VAL A 18 3.72 -2.58 -3.76
CA VAL A 18 4.85 -1.95 -4.45
C VAL A 18 5.51 -2.94 -5.41
N GLU A 19 5.73 -4.20 -5.00
CA GLU A 19 6.26 -5.25 -5.86
C GLU A 19 5.35 -5.50 -7.08
N ASN A 20 4.03 -5.54 -6.87
CA ASN A 20 3.06 -5.68 -7.96
C ASN A 20 3.10 -4.47 -8.91
N MET A 21 3.17 -3.25 -8.38
CA MET A 21 3.29 -2.04 -9.19
C MET A 21 4.58 -2.03 -10.03
N LEU A 22 5.70 -2.50 -9.48
CA LEU A 22 6.96 -2.63 -10.22
C LEU A 22 6.86 -3.66 -11.36
N ASP A 23 6.23 -4.81 -11.13
CA ASP A 23 5.99 -5.82 -12.18
C ASP A 23 5.09 -5.27 -13.30
N LEU A 24 3.99 -4.61 -12.94
CA LEU A 24 3.06 -4.02 -13.91
C LEU A 24 3.74 -2.94 -14.76
N ASN A 25 4.58 -2.10 -14.16
CA ASN A 25 5.35 -1.08 -14.88
C ASN A 25 6.37 -1.71 -15.83
N LYS A 26 7.07 -2.76 -15.40
CA LYS A 26 7.99 -3.51 -16.26
C LYS A 26 7.26 -4.12 -17.46
N ARG A 27 6.14 -4.79 -17.23
CA ARG A 27 5.30 -5.38 -18.30
C ARG A 27 4.76 -4.32 -19.25
N LEU A 28 4.39 -3.13 -18.75
CA LEU A 28 3.93 -2.03 -19.58
C LEU A 28 5.06 -1.52 -20.48
N SER A 29 6.28 -1.39 -19.95
CA SER A 29 7.46 -0.98 -20.71
C SER A 29 7.86 -2.00 -21.79
N GLU A 30 7.65 -3.29 -21.53
CA GLU A 30 7.99 -4.38 -22.45
C GLU A 30 6.85 -4.68 -23.46
N SER A 31 5.65 -4.14 -23.23
CA SER A 31 4.47 -4.45 -24.03
C SER A 31 4.56 -3.91 -25.46
N LYS A 32 4.30 -4.81 -26.41
CA LYS A 32 4.23 -4.51 -27.84
C LYS A 32 2.80 -4.49 -28.38
N THR A 33 1.81 -4.83 -27.55
CA THR A 33 0.41 -4.98 -27.98
C THR A 33 -0.46 -3.81 -27.49
N GLY A 34 -1.39 -3.35 -28.32
CA GLY A 34 -2.29 -2.22 -27.95
C GLY A 34 -3.22 -2.54 -26.78
N HIS A 35 -3.62 -3.81 -26.64
CA HIS A 35 -4.48 -4.26 -25.54
C HIS A 35 -3.79 -4.14 -24.18
N GLU A 36 -2.55 -4.61 -24.06
CA GLU A 36 -1.77 -4.50 -22.84
C GLU A 36 -1.45 -3.04 -22.49
N LYS A 37 -1.12 -2.21 -23.49
CA LYS A 37 -0.93 -0.75 -23.31
C LYS A 37 -2.20 -0.02 -22.82
N THR A 38 -3.36 -0.63 -22.93
CA THR A 38 -4.64 -0.07 -22.44
C THR A 38 -5.07 -0.67 -21.10
N PHE A 39 -4.65 -1.89 -20.81
CA PHE A 39 -5.06 -2.63 -19.61
C PHE A 39 -4.09 -2.47 -18.43
N LEU A 40 -2.78 -2.50 -18.69
CA LEU A 40 -1.75 -2.36 -17.66
C LEU A 40 -1.80 -0.99 -16.95
N PRO A 41 -2.01 0.16 -17.63
CA PRO A 41 -2.14 1.43 -16.93
C PRO A 41 -3.30 1.48 -15.92
N ARG A 42 -4.44 0.85 -16.23
CA ARG A 42 -5.59 0.79 -15.31
C ARG A 42 -5.32 -0.07 -14.08
N GLN A 43 -4.53 -1.14 -14.23
CA GLN A 43 -4.11 -1.93 -13.09
C GLN A 43 -3.13 -1.16 -12.21
N ILE A 44 -2.17 -0.43 -12.81
CA ILE A 44 -1.25 0.44 -12.10
C ILE A 44 -2.02 1.49 -11.28
N GLU A 45 -2.99 2.17 -11.89
CA GLU A 45 -3.85 3.16 -11.21
C GLU A 45 -4.65 2.57 -10.04
N THR A 46 -5.06 1.30 -10.15
CA THR A 46 -5.78 0.60 -9.07
C THR A 46 -4.85 0.30 -7.90
N THR A 47 -3.64 -0.20 -8.18
CA THR A 47 -2.61 -0.47 -7.17
C THR A 47 -2.11 0.81 -6.50
N ASP A 48 -2.05 1.92 -7.23
CA ASP A 48 -1.70 3.25 -6.71
C ASP A 48 -2.67 3.70 -5.62
N ARG A 49 -3.98 3.64 -5.92
CA ARG A 49 -5.04 3.97 -4.95
C ARG A 49 -5.02 3.07 -3.71
N GLN A 50 -4.67 1.80 -3.87
CA GLN A 50 -4.53 0.87 -2.75
C GLN A 50 -3.32 1.24 -1.87
N THR A 51 -2.24 1.70 -2.50
CA THR A 51 -1.03 2.16 -1.80
C THR A 51 -1.31 3.46 -1.06
N ASP A 52 -2.00 4.43 -1.68
CA ASP A 52 -2.42 5.68 -1.03
C ASP A 52 -3.32 5.44 0.19
N ALA A 53 -4.26 4.49 0.09
CA ALA A 53 -5.12 4.13 1.21
C ALA A 53 -4.32 3.54 2.38
N LEU A 54 -3.32 2.70 2.10
CA LEU A 54 -2.43 2.14 3.11
C LEU A 54 -1.44 3.16 3.66
N ASP A 55 -0.91 4.08 2.86
CA ASP A 55 -0.08 5.19 3.35
C ASP A 55 -0.90 6.09 4.29
N ARG A 56 -2.16 6.36 3.96
CA ARG A 56 -3.09 7.08 4.85
C ARG A 56 -3.36 6.32 6.15
N GLU A 57 -3.53 4.99 6.09
CA GLU A 57 -3.72 4.13 7.27
C GLU A 57 -2.46 4.10 8.15
N LEU A 58 -1.28 4.00 7.54
CA LEU A 58 0.01 3.95 8.25
C LEU A 58 0.47 5.32 8.77
N ARG A 59 0.12 6.42 8.09
CA ARG A 59 0.35 7.80 8.55
C ARG A 59 -0.72 8.28 9.53
N GLY A 60 -1.80 7.53 9.67
CA GLY A 60 -2.77 7.67 10.75
C GLY A 60 -2.21 7.14 12.07
N LEU A 61 -1.05 7.65 12.52
CA LEU A 61 -0.80 7.69 13.95
C LEU A 61 -1.97 8.46 14.55
N SER A 62 -2.76 7.79 15.37
CA SER A 62 -3.86 8.45 16.09
C SER A 62 -3.28 9.65 16.85
N GLU A 63 -4.07 10.70 17.06
CA GLU A 63 -3.70 11.79 17.98
C GLU A 63 -3.22 11.23 19.34
N GLU A 64 -3.69 10.04 19.71
CA GLU A 64 -3.31 9.23 20.85
C GLU A 64 -1.84 8.75 20.83
N GLU A 65 -1.30 8.31 19.69
CA GLU A 65 0.11 7.89 19.57
C GLU A 65 1.05 9.11 19.50
N ILE A 66 0.61 10.20 18.89
CA ILE A 66 1.32 11.50 18.91
C ILE A 66 1.40 12.03 20.35
N ALA A 67 0.35 11.86 21.16
CA ALA A 67 0.34 12.25 22.56
C ALA A 67 1.35 11.44 23.38
N VAL A 68 1.41 10.11 23.19
CA VAL A 68 2.37 9.25 23.89
C VAL A 68 3.83 9.64 23.58
N VAL A 69 4.16 9.98 22.33
CA VAL A 69 5.51 10.42 21.96
C VAL A 69 5.85 11.79 22.57
N LYS A 70 4.88 12.71 22.63
CA LYS A 70 5.07 14.04 23.25
C LYS A 70 5.27 13.95 24.76
N ASP A 71 4.58 13.02 25.43
CA ASP A 71 4.71 12.81 26.87
C ASP A 71 6.00 12.07 27.22
N ALA A 72 6.46 11.15 26.36
CA ALA A 72 7.74 10.46 26.51
C ALA A 72 8.97 11.35 26.19
N ALA A 73 8.78 12.44 25.44
CA ALA A 73 9.82 13.41 25.12
C ALA A 73 9.92 14.57 26.14
N ARG A 74 9.19 14.48 27.26
CA ARG A 74 9.19 15.45 28.36
C ARG A 74 9.96 14.93 29.57
#